data_AF-A0AAW3EDI6-F1
#
_entry.id   AF-A0AAW3EDI6-F1
#
_cell.length_a   1.000
_cell.length_b   1.000
_cell.length_c   1.000
_cell.angle_alpha   90.00
_cell.angle_beta   90.00
_cell.angle_gamma   90.00
#
_symmetry.space_group_name_H-M   'P 1'
#
loop_
_entity.id
_entity.type
_entity.pdbx_description
1 polymer ?
#
loop_
_entity_poly.entity_id
_entity_poly.type
_entity_poly.pdbx_seq_one_letter_code
_entity_poly.pdbx_strand_id
1 'polypeptide(L)'
;MLIKKIPSAMVLFFSMVVFSYAYDSYVDEPTKKASELARKYAIANDGEKKQELDNLQFLSDRNPNNINVTRIYSSILSSRGEYEKAIFVLNTFNKHDENYSLMLQECMLKDRIGKYNSLCYGDVISLMRSKGVNNIDYLMALFLNDDKDFNKERDVYMKNTDNKQDLDAFNNGKKELLKKLYPN
;
A
#
# COMPACT_ATOMS: atom_id res chain seq x y z
N MET A 1 -41.26 -64.37 0.15
CA MET A 1 -41.05 -63.17 1.00
C MET A 1 -40.56 -62.05 0.08
N LEU A 2 -41.39 -61.09 -0.35
CA LEU A 2 -41.72 -59.84 0.38
C LEU A 2 -40.41 -59.22 0.91
N ILE A 3 -39.91 -58.09 0.40
CA ILE A 3 -40.50 -56.74 0.49
C ILE A 3 -39.97 -55.84 -0.66
N LYS A 4 -40.89 -55.27 -1.44
CA LYS A 4 -40.73 -53.98 -2.17
C LYS A 4 -40.58 -52.86 -1.14
N LYS A 5 -39.71 -51.87 -1.34
CA LYS A 5 -39.75 -50.47 -0.85
C LYS A 5 -38.39 -49.81 -1.17
N ILE A 6 -38.19 -48.56 -1.59
CA ILE A 6 -38.94 -47.33 -1.96
C ILE A 6 -37.91 -46.53 -2.81
N PRO A 7 -38.29 -45.78 -3.86
CA PRO A 7 -37.33 -44.90 -4.53
C PRO A 7 -36.87 -43.80 -3.56
N SER A 8 -35.55 -43.70 -3.36
CA SER A 8 -34.93 -42.62 -2.57
C SER A 8 -35.42 -41.27 -3.10
N ALA A 9 -36.33 -40.65 -2.36
CA ALA A 9 -36.74 -39.28 -2.56
C ALA A 9 -35.49 -38.41 -2.43
N MET A 10 -35.12 -37.75 -3.53
CA MET A 10 -34.12 -36.71 -3.59
C MET A 10 -34.62 -35.54 -2.74
N VAL A 11 -34.23 -35.51 -1.47
CA VAL A 11 -34.48 -34.39 -0.57
C VAL A 11 -33.64 -33.22 -1.07
N LEU A 12 -34.30 -32.30 -1.78
CA LEU A 12 -33.78 -30.99 -2.13
C LEU A 12 -33.61 -30.20 -0.83
N PHE A 13 -32.39 -30.22 -0.28
CA PHE A 13 -31.99 -29.33 0.81
C PHE A 13 -31.94 -27.91 0.24
N PHE A 14 -32.99 -27.13 0.54
CA PHE A 14 -33.05 -25.71 0.26
C PHE A 14 -32.00 -25.02 1.15
N SER A 15 -30.82 -24.77 0.60
CA SER A 15 -29.78 -24.00 1.28
C SER A 15 -30.27 -22.55 1.41
N MET A 16 -30.65 -22.17 2.64
CA MET A 16 -30.80 -20.78 3.03
C MET A 16 -29.50 -20.05 2.70
N VAL A 17 -29.55 -19.20 1.67
CA VAL A 17 -28.57 -18.13 1.48
C VAL A 17 -28.85 -17.11 2.58
N VAL A 18 -28.21 -17.28 3.73
CA VAL A 18 -28.07 -16.19 4.69
C VAL A 18 -27.15 -15.18 4.04
N PHE A 19 -27.74 -14.16 3.44
CA PHE A 19 -27.04 -12.90 3.20
C PHE A 19 -26.74 -12.29 4.57
N SER A 20 -25.61 -12.68 5.14
CA SER A 20 -24.95 -11.86 6.15
C SER A 20 -24.64 -10.54 5.47
N TYR A 21 -25.42 -9.51 5.80
CA TYR A 21 -25.10 -8.13 5.45
C TYR A 21 -23.67 -7.87 5.92
N ALA A 22 -22.73 -7.80 4.98
CA ALA A 22 -21.41 -7.29 5.25
C ALA A 22 -21.58 -5.86 5.79
N TYR A 23 -21.01 -5.62 6.96
CA TYR A 23 -20.90 -4.30 7.56
C TYR A 23 -20.18 -3.39 6.55
N ASP A 24 -20.93 -2.47 5.91
CA ASP A 24 -20.39 -1.52 4.96
C ASP A 24 -19.44 -0.60 5.73
N SER A 25 -18.13 -0.91 5.68
CA SER A 25 -17.11 -0.07 6.31
C SER A 25 -17.20 1.29 5.64
N TYR A 26 -17.51 2.35 6.40
CA TYR A 26 -17.61 3.71 5.87
C TYR A 26 -16.34 4.07 5.06
N VAL A 27 -16.50 4.21 3.75
CA VAL A 27 -15.48 4.76 2.84
C VAL A 27 -15.96 6.13 2.43
N ASP A 28 -15.16 7.17 2.70
CA ASP A 28 -15.48 8.52 2.28
C ASP A 28 -15.57 8.63 0.75
N GLU A 29 -16.41 9.54 0.27
CA GLU A 29 -16.71 9.67 -1.16
C GLU A 29 -15.45 9.94 -2.01
N PRO A 30 -14.50 10.82 -1.60
CA PRO A 30 -13.22 10.97 -2.31
C PRO A 30 -12.42 9.66 -2.42
N THR A 31 -12.30 8.87 -1.34
CA THR A 31 -11.62 7.57 -1.37
C THR A 31 -12.28 6.61 -2.36
N LYS A 32 -13.62 6.55 -2.35
CA LYS A 32 -14.37 5.71 -3.30
C LYS A 32 -14.09 6.12 -4.74
N LYS A 33 -14.15 7.42 -5.04
CA LYS A 33 -13.85 7.97 -6.38
C LYS A 33 -12.42 7.67 -6.81
N ALA A 34 -11.44 7.88 -5.94
CA ALA A 34 -10.04 7.57 -6.23
C ALA A 34 -9.86 6.08 -6.58
N SER A 35 -10.52 5.19 -5.83
CA SER A 35 -10.47 3.74 -6.06
C SER A 35 -11.11 3.35 -7.40
N GLU A 36 -12.25 3.97 -7.75
CA GLU A 36 -12.90 3.76 -9.05
C GLU A 36 -12.02 4.24 -10.22
N LEU A 37 -11.41 5.43 -10.10
CA LEU A 37 -10.49 5.97 -11.10
C LEU A 37 -9.25 5.10 -11.26
N ALA A 38 -8.66 4.62 -10.16
CA ALA A 38 -7.52 3.71 -10.19
C ALA A 38 -7.85 2.38 -10.88
N ARG A 39 -9.06 1.84 -10.62
CA ARG A 39 -9.54 0.64 -11.30
C ARG A 39 -9.71 0.87 -12.80
N LYS A 40 -10.28 2.00 -13.21
CA LYS A 40 -10.42 2.35 -14.64
C LYS A 40 -9.06 2.52 -15.30
N TYR A 41 -8.14 3.24 -14.65
CA TYR A 41 -6.76 3.41 -15.10
C TYR A 41 -6.07 2.07 -15.36
N ALA A 42 -6.27 1.06 -14.50
CA ALA A 42 -5.63 -0.25 -14.62
C ALA A 42 -6.07 -1.04 -15.87
N ILE A 43 -7.28 -0.82 -16.38
CA ILE A 43 -7.85 -1.55 -17.54
C ILE A 43 -7.94 -0.70 -18.82
N ALA A 44 -7.62 0.59 -18.70
CA ALA A 44 -7.73 1.58 -19.77
C ALA A 44 -6.64 1.43 -20.84
N ASN A 45 -6.94 1.90 -22.06
CA ASN A 45 -5.92 2.15 -23.08
C ASN A 45 -5.12 3.43 -22.75
N ASP A 46 -4.06 3.73 -23.51
CA ASP A 46 -3.16 4.86 -23.18
C ASP A 46 -3.84 6.23 -23.20
N GLY A 47 -4.83 6.45 -24.07
CA GLY A 47 -5.59 7.69 -24.11
C GLY A 47 -6.50 7.86 -22.89
N GLU A 48 -7.22 6.80 -22.53
CA GLU A 48 -8.07 6.74 -21.34
C GLU A 48 -7.26 6.84 -20.04
N LYS A 49 -6.08 6.20 -19.98
CA LYS A 49 -5.17 6.29 -18.82
C LYS A 49 -4.80 7.73 -18.50
N LYS A 50 -4.56 8.55 -19.53
CA LYS A 50 -4.29 9.98 -19.33
C LYS A 50 -5.49 10.69 -18.70
N GLN A 51 -6.68 10.45 -19.22
CA GLN A 51 -7.91 11.04 -18.69
C GLN A 51 -8.16 10.63 -17.22
N GLU A 52 -7.98 9.35 -16.88
CA GLU A 52 -8.14 8.89 -15.50
C GLU A 52 -7.07 9.47 -14.56
N LEU A 53 -5.85 9.70 -15.06
CA LEU A 53 -4.79 10.36 -14.31
C LEU A 53 -5.10 11.85 -14.06
N ASP A 54 -5.63 12.56 -15.06
CA ASP A 54 -6.06 13.96 -14.91
C ASP A 54 -7.21 14.08 -13.89
N ASN A 55 -8.16 13.12 -13.91
CA ASN A 55 -9.23 13.04 -12.92
C ASN A 55 -8.71 12.76 -11.50
N LEU A 56 -7.71 11.88 -11.36
CA LEU A 56 -7.05 11.60 -10.08
C LEU A 56 -6.30 12.81 -9.54
N GLN A 57 -5.60 13.54 -10.42
CA GLN A 57 -4.94 14.79 -10.06
C GLN A 57 -5.96 15.78 -9.50
N PHE A 58 -7.02 16.04 -10.25
CA PHE A 58 -8.07 16.97 -9.84
C PHE A 58 -8.76 16.56 -8.52
N LEU A 59 -8.91 15.26 -8.28
CA LEU A 59 -9.42 14.74 -7.02
C LEU A 59 -8.44 14.96 -5.87
N SER A 60 -7.14 14.71 -6.09
CA SER A 60 -6.07 14.94 -5.12
C SER A 60 -5.96 16.41 -4.75
N ASP A 61 -5.97 17.31 -5.74
CA ASP A 61 -5.86 18.77 -5.52
C ASP A 61 -7.02 19.32 -4.66
N ARG A 62 -8.21 18.73 -4.79
CA ARG A 62 -9.39 19.12 -3.99
C ARG A 62 -9.48 18.42 -2.63
N ASN A 63 -8.68 17.39 -2.40
CA ASN A 63 -8.69 16.60 -1.17
C ASN A 63 -7.25 16.33 -0.68
N PRO A 64 -6.42 17.38 -0.47
CA PRO A 64 -4.99 17.21 -0.22
C PRO A 64 -4.66 16.48 1.08
N ASN A 65 -5.59 16.47 2.05
CA ASN A 65 -5.43 15.80 3.35
C ASN A 65 -6.12 14.41 3.37
N ASN A 66 -6.62 13.92 2.25
CA ASN A 66 -7.21 12.59 2.20
C ASN A 66 -6.12 11.54 1.95
N ILE A 67 -5.77 10.81 3.00
CA ILE A 67 -4.69 9.81 2.97
C ILE A 67 -4.85 8.77 1.86
N ASN A 68 -6.07 8.32 1.58
CA ASN A 68 -6.29 7.26 0.60
C ASN A 68 -6.20 7.81 -0.82
N VAL A 69 -6.72 9.02 -1.08
CA VAL A 69 -6.55 9.71 -2.37
C VAL A 69 -5.07 9.94 -2.63
N THR A 70 -4.33 10.48 -1.66
CA THR A 70 -2.87 10.69 -1.73
C THR A 70 -2.14 9.39 -2.04
N ARG A 71 -2.43 8.31 -1.29
CA ARG A 71 -1.81 7.00 -1.46
C ARG A 71 -2.05 6.42 -2.86
N ILE A 72 -3.29 6.46 -3.34
CA ILE A 72 -3.65 5.92 -4.65
C ILE A 72 -2.94 6.70 -5.75
N TYR A 73 -3.04 8.03 -5.72
CA TYR A 73 -2.50 8.87 -6.77
C TYR A 73 -0.96 8.82 -6.80
N SER A 74 -0.30 8.93 -5.64
CA SER A 74 1.16 8.84 -5.54
C SER A 74 1.68 7.47 -6.00
N SER A 75 0.95 6.38 -5.72
CA SER A 75 1.33 5.03 -6.16
C SER A 75 1.25 4.87 -7.67
N ILE A 76 0.21 5.42 -8.31
CA ILE A 76 0.10 5.42 -9.78
C ILE A 76 1.20 6.27 -10.41
N LEU A 77 1.48 7.46 -9.87
CA LEU A 77 2.60 8.27 -10.35
C LEU A 77 3.94 7.53 -10.20
N SER A 78 4.15 6.86 -9.07
CA SER A 78 5.36 6.07 -8.80
C SER A 78 5.52 4.93 -9.79
N SER A 79 4.45 4.18 -10.10
CA SER A 79 4.52 3.05 -11.05
C SER A 79 4.76 3.48 -12.49
N ARG A 80 4.48 4.74 -12.83
CA ARG A 80 4.74 5.36 -14.13
C ARG A 80 6.14 6.00 -14.25
N GLY A 81 6.95 5.95 -13.19
CA GLY A 81 8.23 6.66 -13.15
C GLY A 81 8.09 8.18 -12.97
N GLU A 82 6.89 8.70 -12.69
CA GLU A 82 6.62 10.13 -12.45
C GLU A 82 7.00 10.52 -11.00
N TYR A 83 8.22 10.15 -10.57
CA TYR A 83 8.64 10.21 -9.17
C TYR A 83 8.62 11.62 -8.59
N GLU A 84 9.03 12.65 -9.35
CA GLU A 84 9.01 14.02 -8.84
C GLU A 84 7.59 14.51 -8.51
N LYS A 85 6.60 14.12 -9.31
CA LYS A 85 5.19 14.43 -9.03
C LYS A 85 4.68 13.62 -7.84
N ALA A 86 5.03 12.33 -7.76
CA ALA A 86 4.67 11.50 -6.61
C ALA A 86 5.22 12.08 -5.30
N ILE A 87 6.49 12.54 -5.30
CA ILE A 87 7.13 13.23 -4.17
C ILE A 87 6.39 14.52 -3.84
N PHE A 88 5.98 15.32 -4.82
CA PHE A 88 5.23 16.55 -4.57
C PHE A 88 3.88 16.30 -3.87
N VAL A 89 3.13 15.30 -4.34
CA VAL A 89 1.84 14.89 -3.74
C VAL A 89 2.05 14.42 -2.29
N LEU A 90 3.03 13.54 -2.06
CA LEU A 90 3.35 13.03 -0.73
C LEU A 90 3.82 14.15 0.21
N ASN A 91 4.71 15.02 -0.26
CA ASN A 91 5.23 16.13 0.53
C ASN A 91 4.11 17.11 0.96
N THR A 92 3.14 17.34 0.08
CA THR A 92 1.99 18.20 0.39
C THR A 92 1.15 17.62 1.53
N PHE A 93 0.88 16.31 1.50
CA PHE A 93 0.17 15.62 2.58
C PHE A 93 1.00 15.57 3.88
N ASN A 94 2.26 15.14 3.81
CA ASN A 94 3.13 14.91 4.97
C ASN A 94 3.49 16.19 5.75
N LYS A 95 3.29 17.38 5.15
CA LYS A 95 3.41 18.67 5.87
C LYS A 95 2.33 18.88 6.92
N HIS A 96 1.19 18.21 6.79
CA HIS A 96 0.02 18.39 7.66
C HIS A 96 -0.28 17.16 8.48
N ASP A 97 0.02 15.97 7.96
CA ASP A 97 -0.32 14.69 8.58
C ASP A 97 0.90 13.76 8.71
N GLU A 98 1.16 13.31 9.94
CA GLU A 98 2.24 12.38 10.24
C GLU A 98 1.83 10.92 9.97
N ASN A 99 1.86 10.52 8.70
CA ASN A 99 1.69 9.13 8.29
C ASN A 99 3.02 8.46 7.91
N TYR A 100 3.51 7.56 8.76
CA TYR A 100 4.81 6.92 8.57
C TYR A 100 4.96 6.18 7.22
N SER A 101 3.90 5.54 6.70
CA SER A 101 3.99 4.81 5.43
C SER A 101 4.10 5.76 4.24
N LEU A 102 3.36 6.87 4.22
CA LEU A 102 3.49 7.88 3.17
C LEU A 102 4.79 8.67 3.27
N MET A 103 5.28 8.94 4.48
CA MET A 103 6.61 9.52 4.70
C MET A 103 7.70 8.58 4.20
N LEU A 104 7.62 7.27 4.51
CA LEU A 104 8.56 6.27 4.02
C LEU A 104 8.58 6.22 2.49
N GLN A 105 7.40 6.21 1.85
CA GLN A 105 7.29 6.26 0.39
C GLN A 105 7.98 7.52 -0.19
N GLU A 106 7.79 8.69 0.43
CA GLU A 106 8.44 9.92 0.01
C GLU A 106 9.97 9.82 0.11
N CYS A 107 10.50 9.29 1.22
CA CYS A 107 11.93 9.10 1.40
C CYS A 107 12.52 8.13 0.37
N MET A 108 11.86 7.00 0.12
CA MET A 108 12.31 6.02 -0.87
C MET A 108 12.33 6.57 -2.29
N LEU A 109 11.32 7.36 -2.67
CA LEU A 109 11.29 8.01 -3.98
C LEU A 109 12.37 9.09 -4.12
N LYS A 110 12.61 9.89 -3.08
CA LYS A 110 13.70 10.87 -3.04
C LYS A 110 15.05 10.20 -3.20
N ASP A 111 15.29 9.11 -2.47
CA ASP A 111 16.50 8.30 -2.57
C ASP A 111 16.66 7.71 -3.98
N ARG A 112 15.57 7.18 -4.54
CA ARG A 112 15.54 6.61 -5.90
C ARG A 112 16.00 7.58 -6.99
N ILE A 113 15.73 8.88 -6.83
CA ILE A 113 16.14 9.95 -7.76
C ILE A 113 17.42 10.67 -7.35
N GLY A 114 18.18 10.13 -6.39
CA GLY A 114 19.48 10.66 -5.96
C GLY A 114 19.38 11.85 -4.99
N LYS A 115 18.19 12.14 -4.45
CA LYS A 115 17.94 13.17 -3.43
C LYS A 115 17.88 12.55 -2.02
N TYR A 116 18.77 11.60 -1.73
CA TYR A 116 18.85 10.92 -0.43
C TYR A 116 19.03 11.89 0.73
N ASN A 117 18.37 11.61 1.85
CA ASN A 117 18.51 12.34 3.11
C ASN A 117 18.28 11.39 4.29
N SER A 118 19.32 11.16 5.10
CA SER A 118 19.24 10.28 6.28
C SER A 118 18.26 10.78 7.34
N LEU A 119 18.05 12.09 7.46
CA LEU A 119 17.05 12.65 8.37
C LEU A 119 15.63 12.22 7.98
N CYS A 120 15.35 12.05 6.67
CA CYS A 120 14.04 11.60 6.18
C CYS A 120 13.66 10.23 6.77
N TYR A 121 14.56 9.25 6.66
CA TYR A 121 14.32 7.93 7.25
C TYR A 121 14.39 7.97 8.78
N GLY A 122 15.25 8.80 9.37
CA GLY A 122 15.33 9.00 10.81
C GLY A 122 14.00 9.49 11.42
N ASP A 123 13.32 10.43 10.76
CA ASP A 123 12.01 10.95 11.18
C ASP A 123 10.94 9.84 11.12
N VAL A 124 10.93 9.05 10.04
CA VAL A 124 10.05 7.88 9.89
C VAL A 124 10.30 6.87 11.02
N ILE A 125 11.56 6.49 11.25
CA ILE A 125 11.94 5.55 12.32
C ILE A 125 11.46 6.05 13.68
N SER A 126 11.63 7.34 13.96
CA SER A 126 11.25 7.96 15.23
C SER A 126 9.73 7.94 15.43
N LEU A 127 8.97 8.27 14.39
CA LEU A 127 7.50 8.20 14.40
C LEU A 127 6.96 6.77 14.56
N MET A 128 7.58 5.80 13.89
CA MET A 128 7.18 4.39 14.02
C MET A 128 7.45 3.87 15.42
N ARG A 129 8.59 4.22 16.02
CA ARG A 129 8.93 3.88 17.42
C ARG A 129 7.95 4.48 18.41
N SER A 130 7.59 5.76 18.26
CA SER A 130 6.63 6.42 19.16
C SER A 130 5.23 5.81 19.07
N LYS A 131 4.86 5.26 17.92
CA LYS A 131 3.59 4.55 17.68
C LYS A 131 3.66 3.04 17.98
N GLY A 132 4.81 2.52 18.42
CA GLY A 132 5.00 1.09 18.70
C GLY A 132 4.87 0.18 17.48
N VAL A 133 5.13 0.69 16.28
CA VAL A 133 5.00 -0.06 15.02
C VAL A 133 6.25 -0.91 14.79
N ASN A 134 6.05 -2.21 14.59
CA ASN A 134 7.10 -3.16 14.23
C ASN A 134 6.60 -4.06 13.08
N ASN A 135 6.70 -3.56 11.85
CA ASN A 135 6.27 -4.23 10.63
C ASN A 135 7.36 -4.13 9.55
N ILE A 136 7.08 -4.62 8.34
CA ILE A 136 8.06 -4.61 7.25
C ILE A 136 8.49 -3.19 6.85
N ASP A 137 7.58 -2.19 6.91
CA ASP A 137 7.90 -0.78 6.66
C ASP A 137 8.95 -0.26 7.65
N TYR A 138 8.88 -0.69 8.92
CA TYR A 138 9.87 -0.31 9.93
C TYR A 138 11.24 -0.89 9.59
N LEU A 139 11.29 -2.17 9.22
CA LEU A 139 12.53 -2.81 8.77
C LEU A 139 13.09 -2.14 7.51
N MET A 140 12.22 -1.75 6.57
CA MET A 140 12.59 -1.01 5.37
C MET A 140 13.26 0.32 5.71
N ALA A 141 12.66 1.09 6.62
CA ALA A 141 13.23 2.38 7.07
C ALA A 141 14.60 2.19 7.74
N LEU A 142 14.73 1.22 8.64
CA LEU A 142 16.01 0.88 9.30
C LEU A 142 17.07 0.45 8.29
N PHE A 143 16.71 -0.45 7.37
CA PHE A 143 17.61 -0.95 6.33
C PHE A 143 18.12 0.19 5.45
N LEU A 144 17.22 1.00 4.90
CA LEU A 144 17.57 2.11 4.02
C LEU A 144 18.36 3.22 4.73
N ASN A 145 18.25 3.33 6.05
CA ASN A 145 19.02 4.28 6.85
C ASN A 145 20.39 3.75 7.36
N ASP A 146 20.76 2.49 7.08
CA ASP A 146 21.89 1.80 7.75
C ASP A 146 21.79 1.86 9.29
N ASP A 147 20.57 1.75 9.83
CA ASP A 147 20.36 1.83 11.27
C ASP A 147 20.93 0.59 11.97
N LYS A 148 21.68 0.81 13.05
CA LYS A 148 22.32 -0.24 13.85
C LYS A 148 21.32 -1.25 14.42
N ASP A 149 20.07 -0.85 14.62
CA ASP A 149 19.03 -1.69 15.21
C ASP A 149 18.39 -2.63 14.17
N PHE A 150 18.69 -2.49 12.88
CA PHE A 150 18.06 -3.29 11.80
C PHE A 150 18.09 -4.79 12.07
N ASN A 151 19.27 -5.37 12.34
CA ASN A 151 19.38 -6.83 12.55
C ASN A 151 18.60 -7.29 13.79
N LYS A 152 18.64 -6.51 14.87
CA LYS A 152 17.90 -6.80 16.10
C LYS A 152 16.39 -6.79 15.85
N GLU A 153 15.89 -5.75 15.18
CA GLU A 153 14.45 -5.60 14.91
C GLU A 153 13.96 -6.61 13.86
N ARG A 154 14.80 -6.98 12.89
CA ARG A 154 14.52 -8.08 11.96
C ARG A 154 14.32 -9.40 12.70
N ASP A 155 15.18 -9.71 13.67
CA ASP A 155 15.05 -10.94 14.47
C ASP A 155 13.79 -10.93 15.34
N VAL A 156 13.35 -9.76 15.81
CA VAL A 156 12.06 -9.58 16.50
C VAL A 156 10.90 -9.85 15.54
N TYR A 157 10.90 -9.22 14.35
CA TYR A 157 9.88 -9.43 13.34
C TYR A 157 9.77 -10.90 12.93
N MET A 158 10.89 -11.59 12.72
CA MET A 158 10.96 -13.01 12.37
C MET A 158 10.34 -13.97 13.39
N LYS A 159 10.29 -13.58 14.68
CA LYS A 159 9.64 -14.37 15.73
C LYS A 159 8.12 -14.22 15.73
N ASN A 160 7.62 -13.13 15.15
CA ASN A 160 6.22 -12.73 15.20
C ASN A 160 5.49 -12.91 13.87
N THR A 161 6.17 -13.37 12.81
CA THR A 161 5.59 -13.61 11.49
C THR A 161 5.83 -15.04 10.99
N ASP A 162 4.81 -15.63 10.38
CA ASP A 162 4.93 -16.90 9.65
C ASP A 162 5.39 -16.68 8.20
N ASN A 163 5.18 -15.47 7.66
CA ASN A 163 5.62 -15.11 6.31
C ASN A 163 6.99 -14.43 6.35
N LYS A 164 8.01 -15.13 5.86
CA LYS A 164 9.40 -14.65 5.78
C LYS A 164 9.82 -14.17 4.40
N GLN A 165 8.95 -14.31 3.39
CA GLN A 165 9.26 -13.91 2.01
C GLN A 165 9.51 -12.40 1.91
N ASP A 166 8.82 -11.59 2.72
CA ASP A 166 8.99 -10.14 2.74
C ASP A 166 10.44 -9.72 3.09
N LEU A 167 11.18 -10.58 3.79
CA LEU A 167 12.58 -10.33 4.15
C LEU A 167 13.54 -10.52 2.98
N ASP A 168 13.13 -11.21 1.92
CA ASP A 168 13.96 -11.41 0.72
C ASP A 168 14.27 -10.08 0.01
N ALA A 169 13.44 -9.06 0.25
CA ALA A 169 13.69 -7.69 -0.18
C ALA A 169 15.08 -7.19 0.28
N PHE A 170 15.48 -7.52 1.52
CA PHE A 170 16.71 -7.05 2.16
C PHE A 170 17.96 -7.83 1.77
N ASN A 171 17.82 -8.92 1.01
CA ASN A 171 18.97 -9.66 0.48
C ASN A 171 19.69 -8.88 -0.64
N ASN A 172 19.06 -7.83 -1.18
CA ASN A 172 19.65 -6.96 -2.19
C ASN A 172 20.22 -5.70 -1.53
N GLY A 173 21.26 -5.10 -2.13
CA GLY A 173 21.70 -3.77 -1.69
C GLY A 173 20.61 -2.70 -1.89
N LYS A 174 20.62 -1.65 -1.07
CA LYS A 174 19.62 -0.55 -1.06
C LYS A 174 19.24 -0.05 -2.44
N LYS A 175 20.24 0.21 -3.29
CA LYS A 175 20.04 0.71 -4.66
C LYS A 175 19.24 -0.28 -5.52
N GLU A 176 19.53 -1.58 -5.41
CA GLU A 176 18.83 -2.61 -6.17
C GLU A 176 17.42 -2.84 -5.62
N LEU A 177 17.24 -2.76 -4.29
CA LEU A 177 15.93 -2.77 -3.66
C LEU A 177 15.04 -1.63 -4.18
N LEU A 178 15.54 -0.39 -4.14
CA LEU A 178 14.80 0.79 -4.63
C LEU A 178 14.49 0.71 -6.13
N LYS A 179 15.39 0.18 -6.96
CA LYS A 179 15.12 -0.04 -8.38
C LYS A 179 14.03 -1.08 -8.62
N LYS A 180 13.97 -2.15 -7.80
CA LYS A 180 12.91 -3.16 -7.89
C LYS A 180 11.55 -2.58 -7.51
N LEU A 181 11.50 -1.76 -6.45
CA LEU A 181 10.27 -1.09 -6.01
C LEU A 181 9.84 0.02 -6.98
N TYR A 182 10.80 0.73 -7.56
CA TYR A 182 10.60 1.88 -8.45
C TYR A 182 11.45 1.72 -9.72
N PRO A 183 10.96 0.96 -10.71
CA PRO A 183 11.65 0.74 -11.98
C PRO A 183 11.59 1.97 -12.89
N ASN A 184 12.66 2.20 -13.66
CA ASN A 184 12.69 3.22 -14.74
C ASN A 184 11.82 2.79 -15.92
#